data_AF-A0A8G2M8I5-F1
#
_entry.id   AF-A0A8G2M8I5-F1
#
_cell.length_a   1.000
_cell.length_b   1.000
_cell.length_c   1.000
_cell.angle_alpha   90.00
_cell.angle_beta   90.00
_cell.angle_gamma   90.00
#
_symmetry.space_group_name_H-M   'P 1'
#
loop_
_entity.id
_entity.type
_entity.pdbx_description
1 polymer ?
#
loop_
_entity_poly.entity_id
_entity_poly.type
_entity_poly.pdbx_seq_one_letter_code
_entity_poly.pdbx_strand_id
1 'polypeptide(L)' 'MRTLNKNEHNYIKQIANIHETLLSQAESNYKCTKLSIALRYEMICSRLEHINDKIYI' A
#
# COMPACT_ATOMS: atom_id res chain seq x y z
N MET A 1 -14.39 -7.87 -11.98
CA MET A 1 -13.29 -7.17 -11.30
C MET A 1 -13.61 -7.14 -9.81
N ARG A 2 -12.73 -7.62 -8.93
CA ARG A 2 -13.01 -7.74 -7.49
C ARG A 2 -12.44 -6.52 -6.77
N THR A 3 -13.14 -6.03 -5.74
CA THR A 3 -12.63 -4.94 -4.90
C THR A 3 -11.96 -5.48 -3.65
N LEU A 4 -10.81 -4.91 -3.30
CA LEU A 4 -10.07 -5.25 -2.10
C LEU A 4 -10.78 -4.68 -0.87
N ASN A 5 -11.00 -5.52 0.15
CA ASN A 5 -11.56 -5.10 1.43
C ASN A 5 -10.45 -4.87 2.47
N LYS A 6 -10.71 -4.00 3.46
CA LYS A 6 -9.76 -3.69 4.55
C LYS A 6 -9.29 -4.92 5.36
N ASN A 7 -10.11 -5.96 5.40
CA ASN A 7 -9.82 -7.21 6.11
C ASN A 7 -8.81 -8.09 5.37
N GLU A 8 -8.49 -7.77 4.11
CA GLU A 8 -7.52 -8.51 3.30
C GLU A 8 -6.09 -8.05 3.56
N HIS A 9 -5.70 -8.05 4.84
CA HIS A 9 -4.43 -7.50 5.33
C HIS A 9 -3.19 -8.05 4.59
N ASN A 10 -3.23 -9.31 4.16
CA ASN A 10 -2.11 -9.91 3.43
C ASN A 10 -1.92 -9.25 2.04
N TYR A 11 -3.01 -9.02 1.31
CA TYR A 11 -2.96 -8.31 0.04
C TYR A 11 -2.55 -6.84 0.23
N ILE A 12 -3.09 -6.17 1.24
CA ILE A 12 -2.71 -4.77 1.53
C ILE A 12 -1.21 -4.66 1.83
N LYS A 13 -0.65 -5.59 2.61
CA LYS A 13 0.80 -5.64 2.87
C LYS A 13 1.63 -5.88 1.60
N GLN A 14 1.18 -6.79 0.73
CA GLN A 14 1.86 -7.03 -0.54
C GLN A 14 1.84 -5.79 -1.44
N ILE A 15 0.68 -5.11 -1.54
CA ILE A 15 0.54 -3.86 -2.30
C ILE A 15 1.45 -2.78 -1.71
N ALA A 16 1.47 -2.61 -0.39
CA ALA A 16 2.35 -1.64 0.27
C ALA A 16 3.82 -1.89 -0.05
N ASN A 17 4.25 -3.16 0.00
CA ASN A 17 5.63 -3.54 -0.33
C ASN A 17 5.96 -3.29 -1.81
N ILE A 18 5.07 -3.67 -2.73
CA ILE A 18 5.26 -3.44 -4.17
C ILE A 18 5.36 -1.94 -4.45
N HIS A 19 4.42 -1.15 -3.91
CA HIS A 19 4.37 0.29 -4.13
C HIS A 19 5.65 0.99 -3.65
N GLU A 20 6.09 0.70 -2.43
CA GLU A 20 7.31 1.28 -1.87
C GLU A 20 8.58 0.84 -2.61
N THR A 21 8.61 -0.41 -3.09
CA THR A 21 9.73 -0.93 -3.89
C THR A 21 9.80 -0.23 -5.25
N LEU A 22 8.67 -0.05 -5.93
CA LEU A 22 8.60 0.65 -7.22
C LEU A 22 9.01 2.12 -7.08
N LEU A 23 8.56 2.80 -6.02
CA LEU A 23 8.98 4.17 -5.73
C LEU A 23 10.49 4.26 -5.53
N SER A 24 11.08 3.34 -4.77
CA SER A 24 12.53 3.31 -4.55
C SER A 24 13.34 3.03 -5.82
N GLN A 25 12.75 2.37 -6.82
CA GLN A 25 13.37 2.15 -8.13
C GLN A 25 13.26 3.38 -9.03
N ALA A 26 12.16 4.13 -8.94
CA ALA A 26 11.88 5.29 -9.78
C ALA A 26 12.55 6.58 -9.26
N GLU A 27 12.62 6.76 -7.95
CA GLU A 27 13.14 7.99 -7.32
C GLU A 27 14.56 7.79 -6.79
N SER A 28 15.52 8.52 -7.34
CA SER A 28 16.95 8.37 -6.99
C SER A 28 17.29 8.65 -5.53
N ASN A 29 16.46 9.43 -4.83
CA ASN A 29 16.67 9.84 -3.44
C ASN A 29 15.69 9.19 -2.46
N TYR A 30 14.90 8.22 -2.91
CA TYR A 30 13.96 7.50 -2.06
C TYR A 30 14.43 6.07 -1.81
N LYS A 31 14.45 5.65 -0.54
CA LYS A 31 14.82 4.28 -0.18
C LYS A 31 13.65 3.61 0.53
N CYS A 32 13.21 2.50 -0.04
CA CYS A 32 12.25 1.61 0.61
C CYS A 32 12.84 1.08 1.92
N THR A 33 12.09 1.22 3.02
CA THR A 33 12.47 0.69 4.34
C THR A 33 11.31 -0.08 4.95
N LYS A 34 11.59 -0.90 5.97
CA LYS A 34 10.52 -1.59 6.73
C LYS A 34 9.52 -0.61 7.32
N LEU A 35 9.99 0.56 7.76
CA LEU A 35 9.14 1.61 8.29
C LEU A 35 8.26 2.24 7.20
N SER A 36 8.83 2.55 6.03
CA SER A 36 8.04 3.15 4.94
C SER A 36 6.95 2.21 4.43
N ILE A 37 7.22 0.90 4.39
CA ILE A 37 6.21 -0.13 4.08
C ILE A 37 5.10 -0.17 5.14
N ALA A 38 5.45 -0.10 6.43
CA ALA A 38 4.45 -0.09 7.51
C ALA A 38 3.56 1.16 7.44
N LEU A 39 4.14 2.34 7.21
CA LEU A 39 3.40 3.58 7.03
C LEU A 39 2.50 3.52 5.78
N ARG A 40 3.00 2.94 4.68
CA ARG A 40 2.19 2.74 3.47
C ARG A 40 1.01 1.82 3.71
N TYR A 41 1.21 0.74 4.47
CA TYR A 41 0.13 -0.17 4.86
C TYR A 41 -0.96 0.55 5.66
N GLU A 42 -0.60 1.35 6.67
CA GLU A 42 -1.57 2.13 7.46
C GLU A 42 -2.29 3.17 6.60
N MET A 43 -1.56 3.84 5.70
CA MET A 43 -2.14 4.81 4.77
C MET A 43 -3.18 4.16 3.85
N ILE A 44 -2.90 2.98 3.29
CA ILE A 44 -3.87 2.24 2.47
C ILE A 44 -5.10 1.84 3.29
N CYS A 45 -4.90 1.29 4.50
CA CYS A 45 -6.02 0.94 5.39
C CYS A 45 -6.92 2.16 5.68
N SER A 46 -6.31 3.31 5.99
CA SER A 46 -7.01 4.56 6.25
C SER A 46 -7.81 5.05 5.04
N ARG A 47 -7.27 4.95 3.82
CA ARG A 47 -8.01 5.33 2.60
C ARG A 47 -9.21 4.42 2.33
N LEU A 48 -9.03 3.10 2.49
CA LEU A 48 -10.11 2.13 2.32
C LEU A 48 -11.23 2.33 3.35
N GLU A 49 -10.89 2.79 4.57
CA GLU A 49 -11.86 2.96 5.65
C GLU A 49 -12.58 4.31 5.63
N HIS A 50 -11.88 5.41 5.34
CA HIS A 50 -12.42 6.76 5.53
C HIS A 50 -12.69 7.53 4.24
N ILE A 51 -12.04 7.14 3.13
CA ILE A 51 -12.10 7.89 1.86
C ILE A 51 -12.99 7.17 0.84
N ASN A 52 -13.55 6.00 1.21
CA ASN A 52 -14.33 5.13 0.33
C ASN A 52 -13.55 4.76 -0.96
N ASP A 53 -12.22 4.75 -0.86
CA ASP A 53 -11.31 4.47 -1.94
C ASP A 53 -11.39 2.98 -2.31
N LYS A 54 -11.18 2.65 -3.58
CA LYS A 54 -11.38 1.29 -4.10
C LYS A 54 -10.15 0.81 -4.85
N ILE A 55 -9.49 -0.19 -4.27
CA ILE A 55 -8.44 -0.94 -4.96
C ILE A 55 -9.11 -2.11 -5.67
N TYR A 56 -8.91 -2.20 -6.98
CA TYR A 56 -9.39 -3.30 -7.79
C TYR A 56 -8.27 -4.31 -8.03
N ILE A 57 -8.61 -5.59 -7.89
CA ILE A 57 -7.73 -6.74 -8.13
C ILE A 57 -8.36 -7.73 -9.11
#